data_AF-A0A7X2S4K1-F1
#
_entry.id   AF-A0A7X2S4K1-F1
#
_cell.length_a   1.000
_cell.length_b   1.000
_cell.length_c   1.000
_cell.angle_alpha   90.00
_cell.angle_beta   90.00
_cell.angle_gamma   90.00
#
_symmetry.space_group_name_H-M   'P 1'
#
loop_
_entity.id
_entity.type
_entity.pdbx_description
1 polymer ?
#
loop_
_entity_poly.entity_id
_entity_poly.type
_entity_poly.pdbx_seq_one_letter_code
_entity_poly.pdbx_strand_id
1 'polypeptide(L)'
;MEQSEVKDLFTETKTVIVAYKAQVEELDKQEQELKADLEELQLEMTGNILEQEIAPISECIYLKIKNKEIVSKAEIIGTLLEELSEDRTALKLSFVPLLQQTLREDRKVINEYEATKVAEKYRYLMLKEIAETGKQCQSQFSAVAPDIYEVFEDQAVKEEFPRIEYSFHQDQYRPFFGWFEPSVVSKNDVNSATRGVLPAHLKAPKDVE
;
A
#
# COMPACT_ATOMS: atom_id res chain seq x y z
N MET A 1 -5.48 -2.39 20.51
CA MET A 1 -4.63 -2.32 19.30
C MET A 1 -4.55 -0.86 18.93
N GLU A 2 -3.47 -0.17 19.31
CA GLU A 2 -3.21 1.15 18.74
C GLU A 2 -3.05 0.98 17.22
N GLN A 3 -3.89 1.66 16.45
CA GLN A 3 -3.68 1.78 15.02
C GLN A 3 -2.38 2.56 14.84
N SER A 4 -1.33 1.89 14.38
CA SER A 4 -0.12 2.60 13.95
C SER A 4 -0.50 3.38 12.69
N GLU A 5 -0.71 4.69 12.83
CA GLU A 5 -0.89 5.56 11.68
C GLU A 5 0.33 5.45 10.77
N VAL A 6 0.09 5.06 9.51
CA VAL A 6 1.13 5.01 8.50
C VAL A 6 1.46 6.44 8.10
N LYS A 7 2.71 6.85 8.32
CA LYS A 7 3.30 8.09 7.81
C LYS A 7 3.02 8.23 6.32
N ASP A 8 2.80 9.48 5.90
CA ASP A 8 2.65 9.81 4.50
C ASP A 8 3.90 9.40 3.71
N LEU A 9 3.72 8.54 2.70
CA LEU A 9 4.82 7.94 1.96
C LEU A 9 5.37 8.83 0.85
N PHE A 10 4.62 9.85 0.41
CA PHE A 10 4.93 10.60 -0.81
C PHE A 10 5.10 12.10 -0.55
N THR A 11 5.63 12.46 0.61
CA THR A 11 5.74 13.85 1.05
C THR A 11 6.54 14.70 0.07
N GLU A 12 7.69 14.21 -0.38
CA GLU A 12 8.56 14.97 -1.29
C GLU A 12 8.05 14.89 -2.74
N THR A 13 7.52 13.74 -3.16
CA THR A 13 6.93 13.63 -4.50
C THR A 13 5.71 14.55 -4.67
N LYS A 14 4.89 14.72 -3.61
CA LYS A 14 3.72 15.61 -3.64
C LYS A 14 4.11 17.07 -3.89
N THR A 15 5.20 17.56 -3.29
CA THR A 15 5.64 18.95 -3.49
C THR A 15 6.06 19.18 -4.95
N VAL A 16 6.80 18.25 -5.54
CA VAL A 16 7.22 18.30 -6.95
C VAL A 16 6.01 18.21 -7.90
N ILE A 17 5.03 17.36 -7.59
CA ILE A 17 3.79 17.27 -8.39
C ILE A 17 3.00 18.58 -8.36
N VAL A 18 2.93 19.26 -7.21
CA VAL A 18 2.26 20.57 -7.11
C VAL A 18 2.95 21.60 -8.00
N ALA A 19 4.29 21.66 -7.97
CA ALA A 19 5.05 22.55 -8.84
C ALA A 19 4.85 22.23 -10.33
N TYR A 20 4.84 20.95 -10.70
CA TYR A 20 4.54 20.52 -12.08
C TYR A 20 3.15 20.95 -12.53
N LYS A 21 2.13 20.73 -11.69
CA LYS A 21 0.74 21.12 -12.01
C LYS A 21 0.58 22.62 -12.21
N ALA A 22 1.24 23.44 -11.39
CA ALA A 22 1.20 24.88 -11.55
C ALA A 22 1.74 25.35 -12.92
N GLN A 23 2.81 24.73 -13.42
CA GLN A 23 3.36 25.05 -14.75
C GLN A 23 2.48 24.50 -15.89
N VAL A 24 1.87 23.34 -15.70
CA VAL A 24 0.90 22.79 -16.67
C VAL A 24 -0.33 23.70 -16.80
N GLU A 25 -0.83 24.26 -15.70
CA GLU A 25 -1.98 25.18 -15.73
C GLU A 25 -1.70 26.45 -16.54
N GLU A 26 -0.45 26.93 -16.57
CA GLU A 26 -0.06 28.08 -17.40
C GLU A 26 -0.13 27.73 -18.90
N LEU A 27 0.40 26.56 -19.29
CA LEU A 27 0.32 26.05 -20.66
C LEU A 27 -1.12 25.75 -21.07
N ASP A 28 -1.95 25.23 -20.15
CA ASP A 28 -3.37 24.96 -20.41
C ASP A 28 -4.13 26.26 -20.72
N LYS A 29 -3.83 27.37 -20.04
CA LYS A 29 -4.45 28.68 -20.31
C LYS A 29 -4.04 29.23 -21.68
N GLN A 30 -2.76 29.17 -22.00
CA GLN A 30 -2.25 29.62 -23.30
C GLN A 30 -2.89 28.83 -24.45
N GLU A 31 -3.01 27.51 -24.30
CA GLU A 31 -3.67 26.66 -25.29
C GLU A 31 -5.17 27.00 -25.44
N GLN A 32 -5.86 27.31 -24.34
CA GLN A 32 -7.26 27.73 -24.38
C GLN A 32 -7.44 29.06 -25.10
N GLU A 33 -6.59 30.05 -24.82
CA GLU A 33 -6.61 31.36 -25.50
C GLU A 33 -6.39 31.19 -27.00
N LEU A 34 -5.35 30.46 -27.41
CA LEU A 34 -5.06 30.21 -28.83
C LEU A 34 -6.18 29.46 -29.55
N LYS A 35 -6.82 28.48 -28.90
CA LYS A 35 -7.97 27.77 -29.47
C LYS A 35 -9.19 28.67 -29.63
N ALA A 36 -9.46 29.54 -28.65
CA ALA A 36 -10.56 30.50 -28.74
C ALA A 36 -10.32 31.50 -29.89
N ASP A 37 -9.11 32.03 -30.02
CA ASP A 37 -8.73 32.93 -31.12
C ASP A 37 -8.88 32.24 -32.49
N LEU A 38 -8.52 30.95 -32.58
CA LEU A 38 -8.66 30.16 -33.80
C LEU A 38 -10.14 29.97 -34.16
N GLU A 39 -10.99 29.65 -33.19
CA GLU A 39 -12.45 29.54 -33.39
C GLU A 39 -13.05 30.88 -33.85
N GLU A 40 -12.65 32.01 -33.26
CA GLU A 40 -13.10 33.34 -33.69
C GLU A 40 -12.69 33.64 -35.14
N LEU A 41 -11.44 33.35 -35.51
CA LEU A 41 -10.96 33.51 -36.89
C LEU A 41 -11.73 32.61 -37.88
N GLN A 42 -12.10 31.39 -37.49
CA GLN A 42 -12.93 30.51 -38.32
C GLN A 42 -14.33 31.06 -38.55
N LEU A 43 -14.94 31.62 -37.51
CA LEU A 43 -16.24 32.30 -37.62
C LEU A 43 -16.15 33.54 -38.52
N GLU A 44 -15.11 34.36 -38.34
CA GLU A 44 -14.86 35.55 -39.15
C GLU A 44 -14.64 35.17 -40.64
N MET A 45 -13.87 34.12 -40.90
CA MET A 45 -13.64 33.61 -42.24
C MET A 45 -14.93 33.11 -42.89
N THR A 46 -15.76 32.41 -42.14
CA THR A 46 -17.07 31.93 -42.62
C THR A 46 -17.99 33.11 -42.95
N GLY A 47 -18.04 34.13 -42.10
CA GLY A 47 -18.80 35.36 -42.36
C GLY A 47 -18.32 36.09 -43.62
N ASN A 48 -17.01 36.29 -43.77
CA ASN A 48 -16.42 36.93 -44.95
C ASN A 48 -16.71 36.16 -46.25
N ILE A 49 -16.75 34.82 -46.21
CA ILE A 49 -17.07 33.99 -47.38
C ILE A 49 -18.53 34.20 -47.79
N LEU A 50 -19.47 34.23 -46.83
CA LEU A 50 -20.88 34.49 -47.10
C LEU A 50 -21.11 35.91 -47.65
N GLU A 51 -20.42 36.91 -47.10
CA GLU A 51 -20.49 38.29 -47.59
C GLU A 51 -19.99 38.43 -49.04
N GLN A 52 -18.97 37.66 -49.44
CA GLN A 52 -18.47 37.66 -50.82
C GLN A 52 -19.49 37.17 -51.84
N GLU A 53 -20.48 36.36 -51.45
CA GLU A 53 -21.49 35.83 -52.38
C GLU A 53 -22.44 36.93 -52.90
N ILE A 54 -22.63 38.00 -52.12
CA ILE A 54 -23.58 39.07 -52.40
C ILE A 54 -22.93 40.44 -52.64
N ALA A 55 -21.62 40.57 -52.40
CA ALA A 55 -20.89 41.84 -52.47
C ALA A 55 -20.51 42.27 -53.91
N PRO A 56 -20.47 43.58 -54.20
CA PRO A 56 -19.94 44.11 -55.45
C PRO A 56 -18.43 43.86 -55.60
N ILE A 57 -17.93 43.86 -56.84
CA ILE A 57 -16.54 43.50 -57.19
C ILE A 57 -15.50 44.28 -56.37
N SER A 58 -15.71 45.58 -56.14
CA SER A 58 -14.80 46.42 -55.35
C SER A 58 -14.69 45.95 -53.90
N GLU A 59 -15.79 45.50 -53.30
CA GLU A 59 -15.86 45.02 -51.91
C GLU A 59 -15.33 43.59 -51.79
N CYS A 60 -15.54 42.75 -52.80
CA CYS A 60 -14.92 41.44 -52.93
C CYS A 60 -13.39 41.47 -52.86
N ILE A 61 -12.73 42.52 -53.38
CA ILE A 61 -11.27 42.66 -53.28
C ILE A 61 -10.85 42.83 -51.81
N TYR A 62 -11.55 43.67 -51.05
CA TYR A 62 -11.27 43.88 -49.62
C TYR A 62 -11.53 42.61 -48.81
N LEU A 63 -12.64 41.92 -49.03
CA LEU A 63 -12.96 40.66 -48.34
C LEU A 63 -11.92 39.56 -48.63
N LYS A 64 -11.37 39.52 -49.85
CA LYS A 64 -10.27 38.60 -50.19
C LYS A 64 -8.95 38.95 -49.50
N ILE A 65 -8.64 40.23 -49.30
CA ILE A 65 -7.47 40.66 -48.53
C ILE A 65 -7.64 40.23 -47.07
N LYS A 66 -8.81 40.50 -46.49
CA LYS A 66 -9.17 40.10 -45.12
C LYS A 66 -9.05 38.58 -44.91
N ASN A 67 -9.52 37.77 -45.86
CA ASN A 67 -9.35 36.31 -45.80
C ASN A 67 -7.88 35.88 -45.80
N LYS A 68 -7.00 36.55 -46.56
CA LYS A 68 -5.56 36.24 -46.52
C LYS A 68 -4.95 36.55 -45.15
N GLU A 69 -5.36 37.65 -44.53
CA GLU A 69 -4.93 38.00 -43.18
C GLU A 69 -5.41 36.97 -42.15
N ILE A 70 -6.66 36.53 -42.25
CA ILE A 70 -7.21 35.48 -41.36
C ILE A 70 -6.43 34.18 -41.51
N VAL A 71 -6.17 33.72 -42.75
CA VAL A 71 -5.38 32.51 -43.00
C VAL A 71 -3.98 32.64 -42.40
N SER A 72 -3.31 33.77 -42.60
CA SER A 72 -1.98 33.99 -42.02
C SER A 72 -2.00 33.97 -40.49
N LYS A 73 -3.01 34.58 -39.85
CA LYS A 73 -3.16 34.52 -38.38
C LYS A 73 -3.42 33.09 -37.89
N ALA A 74 -4.28 32.34 -38.58
CA ALA A 74 -4.58 30.96 -38.23
C ALA A 74 -3.35 30.04 -38.37
N GLU A 75 -2.52 30.24 -39.39
CA GLU A 75 -1.24 29.54 -39.55
C GLU A 75 -0.28 29.84 -38.38
N ILE A 76 -0.16 31.11 -37.98
CA ILE A 76 0.67 31.50 -36.81
C ILE A 76 0.14 30.84 -35.54
N ILE A 77 -1.16 30.88 -35.28
CA ILE A 77 -1.75 30.20 -34.11
C ILE A 77 -1.48 28.70 -34.16
N GLY A 78 -1.60 28.08 -35.35
CA GLY A 78 -1.25 26.68 -35.55
C GLY A 78 0.19 26.38 -35.14
N THR A 79 1.16 27.19 -35.56
CA THR A 79 2.57 27.04 -35.16
C THR A 79 2.77 27.22 -33.65
N LEU A 80 2.10 28.18 -33.01
CA LEU A 80 2.18 28.39 -31.56
C LEU A 80 1.58 27.21 -30.77
N LEU A 81 0.53 26.58 -31.27
CA LEU A 81 -0.05 25.37 -30.67
C LEU A 81 0.89 24.16 -30.78
N GLU A 82 1.64 24.05 -31.88
CA GLU A 82 2.68 23.04 -32.04
C GLU A 82 3.83 23.28 -31.05
N GLU A 83 4.34 24.51 -30.96
CA GLU A 83 5.37 24.92 -29.98
C GLU A 83 4.95 24.62 -28.54
N LEU A 84 3.70 24.94 -28.16
CA LEU A 84 3.14 24.58 -26.85
C LEU A 84 3.15 23.07 -26.59
N SER A 85 2.91 22.26 -27.61
CA SER A 85 2.94 20.80 -27.48
C SER A 85 4.36 20.28 -27.22
N GLU A 86 5.36 20.92 -27.83
CA GLU A 86 6.78 20.66 -27.59
C GLU A 86 7.18 21.11 -26.19
N ASP A 87 6.76 22.31 -25.76
CA ASP A 87 7.00 22.85 -24.42
C ASP A 87 6.40 21.96 -23.32
N ARG A 88 5.18 21.43 -23.52
CA ARG A 88 4.60 20.43 -22.60
C ARG A 88 5.47 19.18 -22.50
N THR A 89 6.07 18.77 -23.60
CA THR A 89 6.95 17.59 -23.62
C THR A 89 8.27 17.89 -22.93
N ALA A 90 8.87 19.05 -23.20
CA ALA A 90 10.06 19.53 -22.52
C ALA A 90 9.86 19.67 -21.00
N LEU A 91 8.69 20.19 -20.59
CA LEU A 91 8.29 20.29 -19.19
C LEU A 91 8.21 18.92 -18.52
N LYS A 92 7.58 17.93 -19.15
CA LYS A 92 7.56 16.56 -18.60
C LYS A 92 8.97 16.00 -18.45
N LEU A 93 9.82 16.17 -19.47
CA LEU A 93 11.20 15.70 -19.45
C LEU A 93 12.04 16.36 -18.36
N SER A 94 11.84 17.65 -18.08
CA SER A 94 12.57 18.36 -17.01
C SER A 94 12.17 17.90 -15.61
N PHE A 95 10.91 17.50 -15.41
CA PHE A 95 10.41 17.01 -14.12
C PHE A 95 10.71 15.53 -13.84
N VAL A 96 10.93 14.70 -14.87
CA VAL A 96 11.30 13.28 -14.70
C VAL A 96 12.46 13.06 -13.72
N PRO A 97 13.63 13.72 -13.82
CA PRO A 97 14.74 13.50 -12.89
C PRO A 97 14.38 13.91 -11.45
N LEU A 98 13.61 15.00 -11.27
CA LEU A 98 13.15 15.45 -9.95
C LEU A 98 12.22 14.43 -9.29
N LEU A 99 11.28 13.88 -10.07
CA LEU A 99 10.38 12.83 -9.62
C LEU A 99 11.13 11.54 -9.31
N GLN A 100 12.12 11.15 -10.12
CA GLN A 100 12.95 9.99 -9.83
C GLN A 100 13.73 10.13 -8.53
N GLN A 101 14.25 11.33 -8.25
CA GLN A 101 14.97 11.60 -7.01
C GLN A 101 14.03 11.56 -5.80
N THR A 102 12.94 12.31 -5.83
CA THR A 102 11.99 12.38 -4.71
C THR A 102 11.34 11.03 -4.43
N LEU A 103 11.00 10.24 -5.46
CA LEU A 103 10.51 8.86 -5.27
C LEU A 103 11.55 7.95 -4.60
N ARG A 104 12.84 8.14 -4.84
CA ARG A 104 13.90 7.37 -4.15
C ARG A 104 14.02 7.78 -2.68
N GLU A 105 13.82 9.06 -2.39
CA GLU A 105 13.86 9.60 -1.03
C GLU A 105 12.63 9.13 -0.23
N ASP A 106 11.44 9.27 -0.80
CA ASP A 106 10.17 8.80 -0.25
C ASP A 106 10.19 7.29 0.06
N ARG A 107 10.82 6.47 -0.81
CA ARG A 107 11.00 5.02 -0.54
C ARG A 107 11.79 4.73 0.73
N LYS A 108 12.64 5.63 1.21
CA LYS A 108 13.39 5.41 2.46
C LYS A 108 12.48 5.33 3.67
N VAL A 109 11.32 6.00 3.63
CA VAL A 109 10.31 5.97 4.70
C VAL A 109 9.75 4.55 4.88
N ILE A 110 9.69 3.75 3.82
CA ILE A 110 9.22 2.35 3.90
C ILE A 110 10.13 1.49 4.79
N ASN A 111 11.43 1.79 4.85
CA ASN A 111 12.37 1.03 5.68
C ASN A 111 12.07 1.14 7.18
N GLU A 112 11.26 2.13 7.60
CA GLU A 112 10.80 2.24 8.98
C GLU A 112 9.73 1.18 9.34
N TYR A 113 9.03 0.63 8.34
CA TYR A 113 8.00 -0.39 8.50
C TYR A 113 8.59 -1.79 8.33
N GLU A 114 9.36 -2.23 9.32
CA GLU A 114 9.97 -3.56 9.30
C GLU A 114 8.94 -4.64 9.67
N ALA A 115 8.25 -5.19 8.67
CA ALA A 115 7.25 -6.25 8.83
C ALA A 115 7.82 -7.49 9.56
N THR A 116 9.11 -7.77 9.42
CA THR A 116 9.81 -8.84 10.14
C THR A 116 9.69 -8.67 11.65
N LYS A 117 9.90 -7.46 12.18
CA LYS A 117 9.77 -7.18 13.63
C LYS A 117 8.35 -7.41 14.13
N VAL A 118 7.34 -7.06 13.32
CA VAL A 118 5.93 -7.31 13.63
C VAL A 118 5.68 -8.82 13.71
N ALA A 119 6.13 -9.58 12.71
CA ALA A 119 5.98 -11.04 12.69
C ALA A 119 6.71 -11.70 13.88
N GLU A 120 7.94 -11.27 14.18
CA GLU A 120 8.70 -11.76 15.33
C GLU A 120 8.00 -11.46 16.66
N LYS A 121 7.45 -10.25 16.82
CA LYS A 121 6.70 -9.85 18.02
C LYS A 121 5.49 -10.74 18.27
N TYR A 122 4.64 -10.90 17.26
CA TYR A 122 3.42 -11.70 17.41
C TYR A 122 3.70 -13.20 17.50
N ARG A 123 4.74 -13.70 16.82
CA ARG A 123 5.21 -15.07 17.02
C ARG A 123 5.64 -15.31 18.47
N TYR A 124 6.38 -14.37 19.07
CA TYR A 124 6.80 -14.47 20.47
C TYR A 124 5.60 -14.46 21.43
N LEU A 125 4.71 -13.48 21.29
CA LEU A 125 3.53 -13.34 22.13
C LEU A 125 2.65 -14.59 22.09
N MET A 126 2.37 -15.10 20.89
CA MET A 126 1.58 -16.31 20.71
C MET A 126 2.21 -17.52 21.42
N LEU A 127 3.50 -17.77 21.21
CA LEU A 127 4.18 -18.91 21.85
C LEU A 127 4.29 -18.74 23.37
N LYS A 128 4.44 -17.50 23.86
CA LYS A 128 4.47 -17.19 25.30
C LYS A 128 3.12 -17.50 25.96
N GLU A 129 2.02 -17.08 25.35
CA GLU A 129 0.67 -17.34 25.85
C GLU A 129 0.35 -18.85 25.90
N ILE A 130 0.73 -19.59 24.84
CA ILE A 130 0.59 -21.05 24.81
C ILE A 130 1.47 -21.70 25.89
N ALA A 131 2.70 -21.21 26.09
CA ALA A 131 3.60 -21.70 27.12
C ALA A 131 3.09 -21.44 28.54
N GLU A 132 2.52 -20.27 28.80
CA GLU A 132 1.90 -19.96 30.10
C GLU A 132 0.72 -20.89 30.38
N THR A 133 -0.13 -21.13 29.39
CA THR A 133 -1.24 -22.10 29.49
C THR A 133 -0.73 -23.51 29.77
N GLY A 134 0.28 -23.98 29.02
CA GLY A 134 0.89 -25.29 29.20
C GLY A 134 1.50 -25.47 30.60
N LYS A 135 2.16 -24.42 31.14
CA LYS A 135 2.68 -24.41 32.51
C LYS A 135 1.56 -24.54 33.53
N GLN A 136 0.47 -23.78 33.37
CA GLN A 136 -0.67 -23.85 34.30
C GLN A 136 -1.30 -25.25 34.32
N CYS A 137 -1.52 -25.85 33.15
CA CYS A 137 -1.99 -27.23 33.04
C CYS A 137 -1.05 -28.21 33.75
N GLN A 138 0.27 -28.07 33.53
CA GLN A 138 1.27 -28.90 34.19
C GLN A 138 1.27 -28.71 35.71
N SER A 139 1.22 -27.47 36.21
CA SER A 139 1.19 -27.19 37.64
C SER A 139 -0.05 -27.78 38.31
N GLN A 140 -1.21 -27.68 37.67
CA GLN A 140 -2.45 -28.28 38.18
C GLN A 140 -2.37 -29.81 38.19
N PHE A 141 -1.87 -30.43 37.12
CA PHE A 141 -1.64 -31.88 37.07
C PHE A 141 -0.69 -32.34 38.18
N SER A 142 0.46 -31.68 38.33
CA SER A 142 1.44 -32.01 39.37
C SER A 142 0.94 -31.82 40.79
N ALA A 143 -0.06 -30.95 41.01
CA ALA A 143 -0.65 -30.75 42.34
C ALA A 143 -1.53 -31.93 42.78
N VAL A 144 -2.27 -32.55 41.85
CA VAL A 144 -3.19 -33.66 42.15
C VAL A 144 -2.59 -35.04 41.89
N ALA A 145 -1.51 -35.10 41.09
CA ALA A 145 -0.90 -36.36 40.68
C ALA A 145 -0.45 -37.25 41.85
N PRO A 146 0.20 -36.73 42.93
CA PRO A 146 0.60 -37.57 44.06
C PRO A 146 -0.58 -38.29 44.71
N ASP A 147 -1.67 -37.56 44.98
CA ASP A 147 -2.87 -38.10 45.62
C ASP A 147 -3.57 -39.14 44.73
N ILE A 148 -3.60 -38.89 43.41
CA ILE A 148 -4.17 -39.84 42.44
C ILE A 148 -3.29 -41.09 42.32
N TYR A 149 -1.96 -40.94 42.28
CA TYR A 149 -1.05 -42.08 42.22
C TYR A 149 -1.08 -42.91 43.49
N GLU A 150 -1.26 -42.31 44.67
CA GLU A 150 -1.47 -43.06 45.93
C GLU A 150 -2.65 -44.05 45.80
N VAL A 151 -3.77 -43.61 45.22
CA VAL A 151 -4.95 -44.46 45.00
C VAL A 151 -4.71 -45.47 43.88
N PHE A 152 -4.11 -45.04 42.78
CA PHE A 152 -3.95 -45.87 41.58
C PHE A 152 -2.88 -46.94 41.74
N GLU A 153 -1.92 -46.74 42.65
CA GLU A 153 -0.85 -47.69 42.94
C GLU A 153 -1.28 -48.81 43.90
N ASP A 154 -2.43 -48.68 44.58
CA ASP A 154 -2.97 -49.71 45.47
C ASP A 154 -3.30 -51.01 44.73
N GLN A 155 -2.86 -52.13 45.30
CA GLN A 155 -2.96 -53.45 44.68
C GLN A 155 -4.43 -53.92 44.56
N ALA A 156 -5.27 -53.67 45.56
CA ALA A 156 -6.68 -54.06 45.51
C ALA A 156 -7.45 -53.21 44.48
N VAL A 157 -7.10 -51.93 44.35
CA VAL A 157 -7.65 -51.04 43.32
C VAL A 157 -7.27 -51.52 41.91
N LYS A 158 -6.01 -51.93 41.71
CA LYS A 158 -5.56 -52.48 40.41
C LYS A 158 -6.22 -53.82 40.06
N GLU A 159 -6.52 -54.65 41.04
CA GLU A 159 -7.20 -55.93 40.84
C GLU A 159 -8.66 -55.73 40.40
N GLU A 160 -9.37 -54.79 41.02
CA GLU A 160 -10.76 -54.44 40.67
C GLU A 160 -10.83 -53.62 39.37
N PHE A 161 -9.85 -52.74 39.13
CA PHE A 161 -9.78 -51.85 37.96
C PHE A 161 -8.44 -51.96 37.19
N PRO A 162 -8.21 -53.04 36.42
CA PRO A 162 -6.91 -53.33 35.79
C PRO A 162 -6.40 -52.31 34.75
N ARG A 163 -7.25 -51.38 34.31
CA ARG A 163 -6.91 -50.35 33.32
C ARG A 163 -6.81 -48.94 33.90
N ILE A 164 -6.92 -48.80 35.23
CA ILE A 164 -6.99 -47.49 35.88
C ILE A 164 -5.71 -46.67 35.64
N GLU A 165 -4.56 -47.32 35.52
CA GLU A 165 -3.27 -46.67 35.20
C GLU A 165 -3.31 -45.89 33.87
N TYR A 166 -4.08 -46.34 32.88
CA TYR A 166 -4.20 -45.67 31.58
C TYR A 166 -5.10 -44.42 31.61
N SER A 167 -5.85 -44.22 32.69
CA SER A 167 -6.83 -43.14 32.82
C SER A 167 -6.23 -41.81 33.28
N PHE A 168 -4.98 -41.83 33.73
CA PHE A 168 -4.32 -40.65 34.28
C PHE A 168 -2.88 -40.51 33.77
N HIS A 169 -2.72 -39.82 32.64
CA HIS A 169 -1.42 -39.50 32.05
C HIS A 169 -1.29 -38.02 31.75
N GLN A 170 -0.13 -37.44 32.05
CA GLN A 170 0.13 -36.01 31.87
C GLN A 170 -0.17 -35.51 30.44
N ASP A 171 0.09 -36.32 29.41
CA ASP A 171 -0.14 -35.95 28.01
C ASP A 171 -1.62 -35.70 27.69
N GLN A 172 -2.56 -36.28 28.45
CA GLN A 172 -3.99 -36.09 28.28
C GLN A 172 -4.49 -34.73 28.80
N TYR A 173 -3.69 -34.06 29.65
CA TYR A 173 -4.07 -32.82 30.35
C TYR A 173 -3.24 -31.62 29.85
N ARG A 174 -2.80 -31.65 28.60
CA ARG A 174 -2.10 -30.51 27.95
C ARG A 174 -3.01 -29.81 26.94
N PRO A 175 -2.75 -28.54 26.62
CA PRO A 175 -3.49 -27.84 25.57
C PRO A 175 -3.45 -28.61 24.25
N PHE A 176 -4.63 -28.79 23.64
CA PHE A 176 -4.75 -29.46 22.35
C PHE A 176 -4.19 -28.58 21.22
N PHE A 177 -3.44 -29.19 20.31
CA PHE A 177 -2.92 -28.54 19.13
C PHE A 177 -3.02 -29.46 17.91
N GLY A 178 -3.63 -28.96 16.84
CA GLY A 178 -3.85 -29.71 15.60
C GLY A 178 -3.88 -28.80 14.38
N TRP A 179 -2.70 -28.46 13.85
CA TRP A 179 -2.61 -27.77 12.56
C TRP A 179 -2.46 -28.73 11.38
N PHE A 180 -3.37 -28.59 10.43
CA PHE A 180 -3.33 -29.27 9.13
C PHE A 180 -2.81 -28.36 8.01
N GLU A 181 -2.93 -27.05 8.17
CA GLU A 181 -2.52 -26.04 7.20
C GLU A 181 -1.08 -25.54 7.41
N PRO A 182 -0.44 -24.96 6.38
CA PRO A 182 0.86 -24.30 6.53
C PRO A 182 0.76 -23.13 7.52
N SER A 183 1.74 -23.05 8.43
CA SER A 183 1.81 -22.02 9.47
C SER A 183 3.15 -21.28 9.40
N VAL A 184 3.14 -20.02 9.84
CA VAL A 184 4.34 -19.17 9.99
C VAL A 184 5.23 -19.66 11.13
N VAL A 185 4.71 -20.54 12.00
CA VAL A 185 5.41 -21.08 13.17
C VAL A 185 5.55 -22.59 13.04
N SER A 186 6.71 -23.11 13.46
CA SER A 186 6.97 -24.55 13.44
C SER A 186 6.01 -25.29 14.37
N LYS A 187 5.51 -26.44 13.93
CA LYS A 187 4.70 -27.34 14.76
C LYS A 187 5.45 -27.75 16.03
N ASN A 188 6.77 -27.92 15.96
CA ASN A 188 7.58 -28.28 17.11
C ASN A 188 7.63 -27.17 18.17
N ASP A 189 7.63 -25.92 17.74
CA ASP A 189 7.66 -24.77 18.66
C ASP A 189 6.37 -24.67 19.45
N VAL A 190 5.24 -24.88 18.77
CA VAL A 190 3.93 -24.90 19.42
C VAL A 190 3.80 -26.11 20.33
N ASN A 191 4.24 -27.30 19.90
CA ASN A 191 4.25 -28.51 20.73
C ASN A 191 5.15 -28.38 21.98
N SER A 192 6.25 -27.64 21.88
CA SER A 192 7.08 -27.31 23.05
C SER A 192 6.33 -26.34 23.99
N ALA A 193 5.68 -25.33 23.41
CA ALA A 193 4.89 -24.37 24.17
C ALA A 193 3.70 -25.04 24.88
N THR A 194 2.99 -26.00 24.28
CA THR A 194 1.91 -26.73 24.99
C THR A 194 2.41 -27.53 26.19
N ARG A 195 3.72 -27.84 26.26
CA ARG A 195 4.37 -28.45 27.43
C ARG A 195 4.87 -27.42 28.45
N GLY A 196 4.57 -26.15 28.25
CA GLY A 196 5.02 -25.06 29.11
C GLY A 196 6.43 -24.54 28.83
N VAL A 197 7.06 -24.94 27.71
CA VAL A 197 8.44 -24.61 27.40
C VAL A 197 8.52 -23.71 26.17
N LEU A 198 9.04 -22.50 26.36
CA LEU A 198 9.36 -21.61 25.24
C LEU A 198 10.55 -22.16 24.43
N PRO A 199 10.48 -22.17 23.09
CA PRO A 199 11.59 -22.63 22.25
C PRO A 199 12.87 -21.83 22.47
N ALA A 200 14.02 -22.51 22.57
CA ALA A 200 15.30 -21.89 22.95
C ALA A 200 15.83 -20.84 21.96
N HIS A 201 15.42 -20.92 20.68
CA HIS A 201 15.83 -19.96 19.65
C HIS A 201 14.94 -18.71 19.61
N LEU A 202 13.84 -18.69 20.37
CA LEU A 202 12.89 -17.58 20.41
C LEU A 202 13.43 -16.48 21.34
N LYS A 203 13.82 -15.34 20.75
CA LYS A 203 14.25 -14.17 21.52
C LYS A 203 13.04 -13.28 21.84
N ALA A 204 13.00 -12.75 23.05
CA ALA A 204 12.03 -11.73 23.42
C ALA A 204 12.27 -10.46 22.57
N PRO A 205 11.24 -9.93 21.89
CA PRO A 205 11.33 -8.65 21.20
C PRO A 205 11.57 -7.52 22.21
N LYS A 206 12.32 -6.49 21.81
CA LYS A 206 12.67 -5.35 22.68
C LYS A 206 11.47 -4.58 23.22
N ASP A 207 10.34 -4.64 22.51
CA ASP A 207 9.12 -3.88 22.83
C ASP A 207 8.08 -4.72 23.61
N VAL A 208 8.50 -5.84 24.21
CA VAL A 208 7.63 -6.81 24.92
C VAL A 208 8.20 -7.18 26.31
N GLU A 209 9.03 -6.31 26.89
CA GLU A 209 9.37 -6.38 28.33
C GLU A 209 8.18 -5.98 29.21
#